data_AF-C6FE30-F1
#
_entry.id   AF-C6FE30-F1
#
_cell.length_a   1.000
_cell.length_b   1.000
_cell.length_c   1.000
_cell.angle_alpha   90.00
_cell.angle_beta   90.00
_cell.angle_gamma   90.00
#
_symmetry.space_group_name_H-M   'P 1'
#
loop_
_entity.id
_entity.type
_entity.pdbx_description
1 polymer ?
#
loop_
_entity_poly.entity_id
_entity_poly.type
_entity_poly.pdbx_seq_one_letter_code
_entity_poly.pdbx_strand_id
1 'polypeptide(L)'
;IDRLFSYTYSTAPTPVMDNSRNAPLAGFGYGLPISRLYAKYFQGDLNLYSLPGYGTDAIIYLKALSSESIEKLPVFNKSAFKHYQMSSEAGDWCIPSKEPKNLAKEKVAV
;
A
#
# COMPACT_ATOMS: atom_id res chain seq x y z
N ILE A 1 5.32 -1.74 4.17
CA ILE A 1 4.15 -2.62 3.90
C ILE A 1 3.17 -1.97 2.91
N ASP A 2 3.30 -0.65 2.69
CA ASP A 2 2.36 0.18 1.91
C ASP A 2 2.22 -0.22 0.45
N ARG A 3 3.30 -0.73 -0.16
CA ARG A 3 3.30 -1.23 -1.54
C ARG A 3 2.30 -2.37 -1.76
N LEU A 4 1.93 -3.12 -0.71
CA LEU A 4 0.91 -4.18 -0.80
C LEU A 4 -0.50 -3.63 -1.10
N PHE A 5 -0.76 -2.36 -0.82
CA PHE A 5 -2.00 -1.68 -1.16
C PHE A 5 -1.95 -0.96 -2.52
N SER A 6 -0.82 -1.01 -3.22
CA SER A 6 -0.76 -0.53 -4.60
C SER A 6 -1.51 -1.50 -5.50
N TYR A 7 -2.41 -0.97 -6.34
CA TYR A 7 -3.05 -1.76 -7.39
C TYR A 7 -1.99 -2.44 -8.26
N THR A 8 -2.30 -3.65 -8.73
CA THR A 8 -1.47 -4.54 -9.56
C THR A 8 -0.17 -5.02 -8.92
N TYR A 9 0.18 -4.59 -7.71
CA TYR A 9 1.33 -5.13 -7.02
C TYR A 9 1.05 -6.56 -6.54
N SER A 10 1.88 -7.50 -6.99
CA SER A 10 1.84 -8.91 -6.61
C SER A 10 3.25 -9.48 -6.64
N THR A 11 3.56 -10.38 -5.71
CA THR A 11 4.77 -11.19 -5.73
C THR A 11 4.57 -12.51 -6.48
N ALA A 12 3.31 -12.92 -6.71
CA ALA A 12 2.97 -14.05 -7.55
C ALA A 12 3.06 -13.65 -9.04
N PRO A 13 3.44 -14.59 -9.94
CA PRO A 13 3.46 -14.35 -11.38
C PRO A 13 2.07 -13.99 -11.91
N THR A 14 2.03 -13.31 -13.06
CA THR A 14 0.76 -12.96 -13.70
C THR A 14 0.00 -14.25 -14.04
N PRO A 15 -1.23 -14.39 -13.55
CA PRO A 15 -1.99 -15.62 -13.71
C PRO A 15 -2.37 -15.81 -15.18
N VAL A 16 -2.11 -17.00 -15.72
CA VAL A 16 -2.59 -17.39 -17.05
C VAL A 16 -4.02 -17.87 -16.88
N MET A 17 -4.97 -17.28 -17.62
CA MET A 17 -6.36 -17.73 -17.63
C MET A 17 -6.47 -18.96 -18.52
N ASP A 18 -6.09 -20.12 -17.97
CA ASP A 18 -6.42 -21.41 -18.57
C ASP A 18 -7.84 -21.81 -18.13
N ASN A 19 -8.63 -22.40 -19.03
CA ASN A 19 -9.98 -22.92 -18.76
C ASN A 19 -9.98 -24.13 -17.81
N SER A 20 -8.84 -24.44 -17.20
CA SER A 20 -8.74 -25.42 -16.12
C SER A 20 -9.52 -24.94 -14.89
N ARG A 21 -10.17 -25.87 -14.17
CA ARG A 21 -11.01 -25.58 -12.99
C ARG A 21 -10.27 -24.95 -11.80
N ASN A 22 -8.97 -24.72 -11.90
CA ASN A 22 -8.14 -24.21 -10.81
C ASN A 22 -7.84 -22.73 -11.03
N ALA A 23 -8.72 -21.86 -10.52
CA ALA A 23 -8.48 -20.42 -10.53
C ALA A 23 -7.26 -20.08 -9.65
N PRO A 24 -6.32 -19.25 -10.13
CA PRO A 24 -5.14 -18.88 -9.36
C PRO A 24 -5.51 -18.04 -8.13
N LEU A 25 -4.92 -18.37 -6.99
CA LEU A 25 -5.19 -17.70 -5.70
C LEU A 25 -4.64 -16.27 -5.62
N ALA A 26 -3.59 -15.97 -6.36
CA ALA A 26 -2.89 -14.68 -6.36
C ALA A 26 -2.37 -14.35 -7.77
N GLY A 27 -1.89 -13.11 -7.93
CA GLY A 27 -1.26 -12.66 -9.19
C GLY A 27 -1.89 -11.41 -9.80
N PHE A 28 -3.16 -11.12 -9.52
CA PHE A 28 -3.81 -9.91 -10.03
C PHE A 28 -3.47 -8.64 -9.25
N GLY A 29 -3.16 -8.74 -7.94
CA GLY A 29 -2.76 -7.57 -7.13
C GLY A 29 -3.89 -6.60 -6.76
N TYR A 30 -5.16 -7.04 -6.79
CA TYR A 30 -6.32 -6.19 -6.44
C TYR A 30 -6.95 -6.52 -5.08
N GLY A 31 -6.68 -7.72 -4.51
CA GLY A 31 -7.38 -8.21 -3.32
C GLY A 31 -7.27 -7.27 -2.12
N LEU A 32 -6.05 -6.91 -1.72
CA LEU A 32 -5.79 -6.03 -0.59
C LEU A 32 -6.34 -4.60 -0.78
N PRO A 33 -6.05 -3.87 -1.88
CA PRO A 33 -6.60 -2.52 -2.05
C PRO A 33 -8.12 -2.50 -2.10
N ILE A 34 -8.76 -3.46 -2.79
CA ILE A 34 -10.23 -3.53 -2.86
C ILE A 34 -10.84 -3.87 -1.49
N SER A 35 -10.26 -4.83 -0.77
CA SER A 35 -10.75 -5.18 0.58
C SER A 35 -10.68 -4.00 1.54
N ARG A 36 -9.63 -3.17 1.43
CA ARG A 36 -9.50 -1.94 2.21
C ARG A 36 -10.54 -0.88 1.82
N LEU A 37 -10.93 -0.79 0.54
CA LEU A 37 -12.03 0.08 0.12
C LEU A 37 -13.36 -0.36 0.74
N TYR A 38 -13.64 -1.68 0.76
CA TYR A 38 -14.85 -2.20 1.42
C TYR A 38 -14.90 -1.87 2.91
N ALA A 39 -13.79 -2.05 3.64
CA ALA A 39 -13.73 -1.67 5.05
C ALA A 39 -13.93 -0.17 5.26
N LYS A 40 -13.28 0.67 4.43
CA LYS A 40 -13.36 2.14 4.52
C LYS A 40 -14.71 2.71 4.10
N TYR A 41 -15.50 1.99 3.31
CA TYR A 41 -16.77 2.47 2.79
C TYR A 41 -17.73 2.87 3.91
N PHE A 42 -17.77 2.13 5.02
CA PHE A 42 -18.56 2.46 6.22
C PHE A 42 -17.69 2.93 7.40
N GLN A 43 -16.73 3.82 7.12
CA GLN A 43 -15.83 4.41 8.13
C GLN A 43 -14.94 3.43 8.92
N GLY A 44 -14.76 2.20 8.41
CA GLY A 44 -13.79 1.25 8.92
C GLY A 44 -12.38 1.45 8.34
N ASP A 45 -11.52 0.46 8.54
CA ASP A 45 -10.22 0.37 7.86
C ASP A 45 -9.71 -1.08 7.86
N LEU A 46 -8.73 -1.37 7.00
CA LEU A 46 -7.98 -2.62 6.97
C LEU A 46 -6.49 -2.30 7.05
N ASN A 47 -5.84 -2.79 8.11
CA ASN A 47 -4.41 -2.61 8.34
C ASN A 47 -3.68 -3.96 8.37
N LEU A 48 -2.43 -3.95 7.91
CA LEU A 48 -1.52 -5.09 7.97
C LEU A 48 -0.33 -4.76 8.86
N TYR A 49 0.01 -5.68 9.76
CA TYR A 49 1.19 -5.62 10.61
C TYR A 49 2.00 -6.88 10.39
N SER A 50 3.27 -6.76 9.99
CA SER A 50 4.11 -7.92 9.65
C SER A 50 5.35 -7.93 10.52
N LEU A 51 5.67 -9.11 11.07
CA LEU A 51 6.95 -9.41 11.70
C LEU A 51 7.72 -10.36 10.77
N PRO A 52 8.76 -9.87 10.05
CA PRO A 52 9.55 -10.69 9.15
C PRO A 52 10.15 -11.91 9.84
N GLY A 53 9.97 -13.09 9.24
CA GLY A 53 10.42 -14.37 9.80
C GLY A 53 9.46 -15.00 10.81
N TYR A 54 8.37 -14.33 11.19
CA TYR A 54 7.35 -14.86 12.10
C TYR A 54 5.97 -14.97 11.44
N GLY A 55 5.41 -13.85 10.97
CA GLY A 55 4.05 -13.84 10.46
C GLY A 55 3.51 -12.45 10.11
N THR A 56 2.24 -12.39 9.74
CA THR A 56 1.54 -11.14 9.40
C THR A 56 0.12 -11.16 9.94
N ASP A 57 -0.24 -10.12 10.68
CA ASP A 57 -1.58 -9.88 11.19
C ASP A 57 -2.34 -8.95 10.24
N ALA A 58 -3.58 -9.31 9.92
CA ALA A 58 -4.50 -8.49 9.14
C ALA A 58 -5.71 -8.14 10.00
N ILE A 59 -5.93 -6.85 10.26
CA ILE A 59 -6.96 -6.37 11.17
C ILE A 59 -7.96 -5.52 10.40
N ILE A 60 -9.24 -5.87 10.52
CA ILE A 60 -10.37 -5.11 9.96
C ILE A 60 -11.07 -4.38 11.11
N TYR A 61 -11.19 -3.07 10.98
CA TYR A 61 -11.95 -2.22 11.89
C TYR A 61 -13.28 -1.88 11.24
N LEU A 62 -14.37 -2.04 11.99
CA LEU A 62 -15.72 -1.67 11.58
C LEU A 62 -16.37 -0.83 12.68
N LYS A 63 -17.36 -0.03 12.29
CA LYS A 63 -18.20 0.68 13.25
C LYS A 63 -19.15 -0.31 13.92
N ALA A 64 -19.15 -0.30 15.26
CA ALA A 64 -20.04 -1.16 16.04
C ALA A 64 -21.50 -0.70 15.95
N LEU A 65 -21.71 0.61 15.78
CA LEU A 65 -23.03 1.23 15.70
C LEU A 65 -23.38 1.53 14.24
N SER A 66 -24.60 1.16 13.83
CA SER A 66 -25.10 1.43 12.48
C SER A 66 -25.25 2.94 12.21
N SER A 67 -25.59 3.73 13.23
CA SER A 67 -25.69 5.20 13.12
C SER A 67 -24.36 5.87 12.78
N GLU A 68 -23.23 5.23 13.08
CA GLU A 68 -21.89 5.70 12.75
C GLU A 68 -21.35 5.10 11.45
N SER A 69 -22.05 4.10 10.90
CA SER A 69 -21.69 3.38 9.67
C SER A 69 -22.14 4.17 8.44
N ILE A 70 -21.53 5.34 8.25
CA ILE A 70 -21.88 6.29 7.18
C ILE A 70 -21.00 6.06 5.95
N GLU A 71 -21.58 6.19 4.76
CA GLU A 71 -20.84 6.04 3.51
C GLU A 71 -19.71 7.08 3.35
N LYS A 72 -18.52 6.62 2.99
CA LYS A 72 -17.37 7.45 2.64
C LYS A 72 -17.23 7.56 1.12
N LEU A 73 -17.84 8.61 0.56
CA LEU A 73 -17.87 8.84 -0.89
C LEU A 73 -16.79 9.83 -1.35
N PRO A 74 -16.15 9.60 -2.51
CA PRO A 74 -15.29 10.60 -3.12
C PRO A 74 -16.12 11.79 -3.65
N VAL A 75 -15.67 13.01 -3.36
CA VAL A 75 -16.32 14.24 -3.83
C VAL A 75 -15.36 15.00 -4.72
N PHE A 76 -15.78 15.25 -5.96
CA PHE A 76 -15.00 16.09 -6.87
C PHE A 76 -15.11 17.56 -6.47
N ASN A 77 -13.97 18.18 -6.14
CA ASN A 77 -13.85 19.58 -5.75
C ASN A 77 -12.46 20.11 -6.11
N LYS A 78 -12.19 21.40 -5.79
CA LYS A 78 -10.87 22.02 -6.03
C LYS A 78 -9.72 21.26 -5.36
N SER A 79 -9.94 20.66 -4.19
CA SER A 79 -8.91 19.88 -3.49
C SER A 79 -8.62 18.55 -4.20
N ALA A 80 -9.65 17.84 -4.66
CA ALA A 80 -9.49 16.62 -5.45
C ALA A 80 -8.80 16.91 -6.79
N PHE A 81 -9.16 18.01 -7.46
CA PHE A 81 -8.52 18.44 -8.70
C PHE A 81 -7.02 18.74 -8.52
N LYS A 82 -6.64 19.43 -7.44
CA LYS A 82 -5.22 19.69 -7.12
C LYS A 82 -4.40 18.40 -7.03
N HIS A 83 -4.97 17.32 -6.48
CA HIS A 83 -4.26 16.03 -6.37
C HIS A 83 -3.79 15.48 -7.72
N TYR A 84 -4.51 15.77 -8.81
CA TYR A 84 -4.13 15.38 -10.16
C TYR A 84 -3.14 16.35 -10.84
N GLN A 85 -3.06 17.59 -10.36
CA GLN A 85 -2.18 18.62 -10.92
C GLN A 85 -0.84 18.75 -10.20
N MET A 86 -0.65 18.07 -9.06
CA MET A 86 0.59 18.15 -8.29
C MET A 86 1.79 17.75 -9.17
N SER A 87 2.73 18.67 -9.35
CA SER A 87 4.03 18.40 -9.96
C SER A 87 4.97 17.75 -8.95
N SER A 88 6.08 17.17 -9.43
CA SER A 88 7.11 16.62 -8.54
C SER A 88 7.71 17.72 -7.68
N GLU A 89 7.58 17.60 -6.37
CA GLU A 89 8.19 18.48 -5.37
C GLU A 89 9.53 17.90 -4.91
N ALA A 90 10.41 18.75 -4.36
CA ALA A 90 11.63 18.27 -3.70
C ALA A 90 11.24 17.44 -2.46
N GLY A 91 12.04 16.42 -2.13
CA GLY A 91 11.76 15.58 -0.97
C GLY A 91 11.85 16.37 0.33
N ASP A 92 10.86 16.21 1.21
CA ASP A 92 10.81 16.84 2.54
C ASP A 92 11.93 16.37 3.48
N TRP A 93 12.53 15.22 3.18
CA TRP A 93 13.51 14.56 4.03
C TRP A 93 14.78 14.21 3.25
N CYS A 94 15.90 14.12 3.97
CA CYS A 94 17.17 13.73 3.39
C CYS A 94 17.10 12.33 2.78
N ILE A 95 17.51 12.21 1.52
CA ILE A 95 17.69 10.92 0.84
C ILE A 95 19.19 10.62 0.84
N PRO A 96 19.65 9.53 1.48
CA PRO A 96 21.07 9.20 1.50
C PRO A 96 21.58 8.87 0.08
N SER A 97 22.86 9.13 -0.16
CA SER A 97 23.52 8.73 -1.41
C SER A 97 23.43 7.21 -1.58
N LYS A 98 23.21 6.76 -2.82
CA LYS A 98 23.32 5.34 -3.20
C LYS A 98 24.72 4.77 -2.93
N GLU A 99 25.73 5.64 -3.02
CA GLU A 99 27.12 5.35 -2.73
C GLU A 99 27.55 6.19 -1.52
N PRO A 100 27.28 5.72 -0.29
CA PRO A 100 27.71 6.43 0.91
C PRO A 100 29.23 6.37 1.04
N LYS A 101 29.83 7.48 1.49
CA LYS A 101 31.28 7.59 1.67
C LYS A 101 31.77 6.55 2.69
N ASN A 102 32.76 5.74 2.32
CA ASN A 102 33.37 4.78 3.22
C ASN A 102 34.44 5.45 4.10
N LEU A 103 34.07 5.77 5.34
CA LEU A 103 34.94 6.44 6.31
C LEU A 103 36.08 5.55 6.85
N ALA A 104 36.03 4.22 6.65
CA ALA A 104 37.07 3.31 7.13
C ALA A 104 38.35 3.36 6.27
N LYS A 105 38.23 3.64 4.96
CA LYS A 105 39.38 3.76 4.06
C LYS A 105 40.14 5.08 4.20
N GLU A 106 39.50 6.10 4.74
CA GLU A 106 40.06 7.46 4.87
C GLU A 106 40.98 7.60 6.09
N LYS A 107 40.71 6.86 7.17
CA LYS A 107 41.54 6.88 8.39
C LYS A 107 42.91 6.19 8.25
N VAL A 108 43.11 5.40 7.20
CA VAL A 108 44.37 4.69 6.93
C VAL A 108 45.33 5.56 6.09
N ALA A 109 44.83 6.67 5.53
CA ALA A 109 45.60 7.58 4.66
C ALA A 109 46.10 8.84 5.41
N VAL A 110 46.05 8.85 6.74
CA VAL A 110 46.56 9.93 7.62
C VAL A 110 47.67 9.40 8.50
#